data_AF-A0A4V2SSS1-F1
#
_entry.id   AF-A0A4V2SSS1-F1
#
_cell.length_a   1.000
_cell.length_b   1.000
_cell.length_c   1.000
_cell.angle_alpha   90.00
_cell.angle_beta   90.00
_cell.angle_gamma   90.00
#
_symmetry.space_group_name_H-M   'P 1'
#
loop_
_entity.id
_entity.type
_entity.pdbx_description
1 polymer ?
#
loop_
_entity_poly.entity_id
_entity_poly.type
_entity_poly.pdbx_seq_one_letter_code
_entity_poly.pdbx_strand_id
1 'polypeptide(L)'
;MKYLFVNGRLAIQIRYWEEPGFADGGARIELRHVSQVEGTQHRAGAAGCTVSPVSPGGLWRADLFLHLDKPGKGCFHHHPNFAADDVGRRDFDEKIGRDPRRWIEERLRDLPALLAACGGTDVLESVDLDEHHRALPLMLTAIEQCMARLPAELARRYEATGGK
;
A
#
# COMPACT_ATOMS: atom_id res chain seq x y z
N MET A 1 -12.83 3.66 -1.01
CA MET A 1 -12.23 3.61 -2.36
C MET A 1 -10.89 2.92 -2.26
N LYS A 2 -10.56 2.07 -3.23
CA LYS A 2 -9.23 1.45 -3.37
C LYS A 2 -8.69 1.83 -4.74
N TYR A 3 -7.43 2.18 -4.82
CA TYR A 3 -6.69 2.37 -6.06
C TYR A 3 -5.81 1.15 -6.28
N LEU A 4 -5.81 0.65 -7.50
CA LEU A 4 -5.07 -0.56 -7.85
C LEU A 4 -4.30 -0.30 -9.13
N PHE A 5 -2.98 -0.41 -9.04
CA PHE A 5 -2.07 -0.34 -10.18
C PHE A 5 -1.55 -1.74 -10.43
N VAL A 6 -1.90 -2.32 -11.58
CA VAL A 6 -1.48 -3.67 -11.97
C VAL A 6 -0.48 -3.54 -13.10
N ASN A 7 0.72 -4.10 -12.90
CA ASN A 7 1.79 -4.14 -13.89
C ASN A 7 2.41 -5.54 -13.87
N GLY A 8 2.17 -6.30 -14.94
CA GLY A 8 2.57 -7.71 -15.00
C GLY A 8 1.90 -8.57 -13.94
N ARG A 9 2.72 -9.24 -13.14
CA ARG A 9 2.32 -10.08 -12.00
C ARG A 9 2.39 -9.34 -10.65
N LEU A 10 2.53 -8.02 -10.65
CA LEU A 10 2.53 -7.20 -9.45
C LEU A 10 1.31 -6.26 -9.44
N ALA A 11 0.67 -6.15 -8.27
CA ALA A 11 -0.28 -5.11 -7.97
C ALA A 11 0.22 -4.25 -6.81
N ILE A 12 0.11 -2.94 -6.97
CA ILE A 12 0.26 -1.95 -5.91
C ILE A 12 -1.15 -1.48 -5.54
N GLN A 13 -1.63 -1.93 -4.38
CA GLN A 13 -2.93 -1.54 -3.84
C GLN A 13 -2.75 -0.40 -2.85
N ILE A 14 -3.46 0.71 -3.06
CA ILE A 14 -3.45 1.88 -2.17
C ILE A 14 -4.87 2.14 -1.70
N ARG A 15 -5.07 2.26 -0.39
CA ARG A 15 -6.40 2.57 0.18
C ARG A 15 -6.30 3.33 1.48
N TYR A 16 -7.38 4.03 1.81
CA TYR A 16 -7.60 4.46 3.17
C TYR A 16 -7.95 3.25 4.05
N TRP A 17 -7.37 3.21 5.25
CA TRP A 17 -7.63 2.18 6.24
C TRP A 17 -7.62 2.79 7.64
N GLU A 18 -8.47 2.24 8.51
CA GLU A 18 -8.44 2.48 9.94
C GLU A 18 -8.26 1.16 10.64
N GLU A 19 -7.30 1.08 11.56
CA GLU A 19 -7.00 -0.13 12.28
C GLU A 19 -8.05 -0.35 13.39
N PRO A 20 -8.87 -1.41 13.30
CA PRO A 20 -9.92 -1.66 14.27
C PRO A 20 -9.34 -1.79 15.69
N GLY A 21 -9.84 -0.98 16.62
CA GLY A 21 -9.42 -1.01 18.04
C GLY A 21 -8.16 -0.23 18.39
N PHE A 22 -7.42 0.34 17.42
CA PHE A 22 -6.17 1.08 17.67
C PHE A 22 -6.30 2.60 17.46
N ALA A 23 -7.46 3.07 17.00
CA ALA A 23 -7.70 4.47 16.65
C ALA A 23 -6.60 5.04 15.73
N ASP A 24 -6.05 4.22 14.84
CA ASP A 24 -5.03 4.61 13.87
C ASP A 24 -5.66 4.58 12.49
N GLY A 25 -5.32 5.54 11.63
CA GLY A 25 -5.81 5.52 10.26
C GLY A 25 -4.94 6.31 9.29
N GLY A 26 -5.08 6.01 8.00
CA GLY A 26 -4.40 6.73 6.94
C GLY A 26 -4.26 5.91 5.66
N ALA A 27 -3.16 6.11 4.94
CA ALA A 27 -2.90 5.40 3.71
C ALA A 27 -2.23 4.05 3.98
N ARG A 28 -2.85 2.96 3.51
CA ARG A 28 -2.26 1.62 3.46
C ARG A 28 -1.85 1.34 2.01
N ILE A 29 -0.59 0.96 1.84
CA ILE A 29 0.03 0.60 0.56
C ILE A 29 0.48 -0.85 0.65
N GLU A 30 0.07 -1.69 -0.30
CA GLU A 30 0.38 -3.12 -0.31
C GLU A 30 0.91 -3.54 -1.69
N LEU A 31 1.99 -4.33 -1.72
CA LEU A 31 2.48 -5.02 -2.92
C LEU A 31 1.96 -6.46 -2.90
N ARG A 32 1.34 -6.90 -4.00
CA ARG A 32 0.63 -8.18 -4.12
C ARG A 32 0.99 -8.90 -5.40
N HIS A 33 1.02 -10.22 -5.33
CA HIS A 33 1.02 -11.05 -6.52
C HIS A 33 -0.27 -10.87 -7.31
N VAL A 34 -0.14 -10.99 -8.62
CA VAL A 34 -1.23 -11.02 -9.57
C VAL A 34 -1.12 -12.29 -10.41
N SER A 35 -2.20 -13.06 -10.41
CA SER A 35 -2.36 -14.19 -11.32
C SER A 35 -3.10 -13.70 -12.56
N GLN A 36 -2.50 -13.90 -13.74
CA GLN A 36 -3.18 -13.69 -15.01
C GLN A 36 -4.19 -14.83 -15.21
N VAL A 37 -5.39 -14.48 -15.67
CA VAL A 37 -6.35 -15.50 -16.09
C VAL A 37 -5.89 -16.00 -17.45
N GLU A 38 -5.51 -17.27 -17.53
CA GLU A 38 -5.18 -17.92 -18.79
C GLU A 38 -6.41 -18.66 -19.32
N GLY A 39 -6.65 -18.60 -20.63
CA GLY A 39 -7.79 -19.29 -21.24
C GLY A 39 -7.71 -19.31 -22.75
N THR A 40 -8.12 -20.43 -23.36
CA THR A 40 -8.12 -20.62 -24.82
C THR A 40 -9.21 -19.84 -25.54
N GLN A 41 -10.17 -19.28 -24.80
CA GLN A 41 -11.29 -18.50 -25.34
C GLN A 41 -10.96 -17.01 -25.52
N HIS A 42 -9.80 -16.56 -25.05
CA HIS A 42 -9.37 -15.18 -25.13
C HIS A 42 -7.93 -15.10 -25.67
N ARG A 43 -7.56 -13.97 -26.26
CA ARG A 43 -6.14 -13.70 -26.57
C ARG A 43 -5.36 -13.60 -25.27
N ALA A 44 -4.06 -13.91 -25.30
CA ALA A 44 -3.18 -13.71 -24.14
C ALA A 44 -3.35 -12.29 -23.58
N GLY A 45 -3.58 -12.19 -22.27
CA GLY A 45 -3.83 -10.92 -21.57
C GLY A 45 -5.26 -10.35 -21.67
N ALA A 46 -6.18 -10.97 -22.40
CA ALA A 46 -7.56 -10.47 -22.56
C ALA A 46 -8.59 -11.07 -21.59
N ALA A 47 -8.23 -12.12 -20.84
CA ALA A 47 -9.17 -12.78 -19.91
C ALA A 47 -9.29 -12.06 -18.56
N GLY A 48 -8.30 -11.26 -18.17
CA GLY A 48 -8.26 -10.50 -16.92
C GLY A 48 -7.21 -11.01 -15.92
N CYS A 49 -7.29 -10.54 -14.68
CA CYS A 49 -6.33 -10.88 -13.64
C CYS A 49 -6.99 -10.94 -12.26
N THR A 50 -6.33 -11.65 -11.33
CA THR A 50 -6.73 -11.76 -9.94
C THR A 50 -5.60 -11.24 -9.05
N VAL A 51 -5.91 -10.30 -8.16
CA VAL A 51 -4.96 -9.83 -7.14
C VAL A 51 -5.06 -10.71 -5.90
N SER A 52 -3.92 -11.23 -5.45
CA SER A 52 -3.88 -12.18 -4.35
C SER A 52 -4.25 -11.58 -2.99
N PRO A 53 -4.80 -12.39 -2.05
CA PRO A 53 -5.02 -12.02 -0.65
C PRO A 53 -3.71 -11.78 0.13
N VAL A 54 -3.83 -11.29 1.38
CA VAL A 54 -2.67 -10.89 2.22
C VAL A 54 -1.79 -12.10 2.44
N SER A 55 -2.39 -13.18 2.90
CA SER A 55 -1.82 -14.50 2.80
C SER A 55 -2.61 -15.34 1.80
N PRO A 56 -1.96 -16.14 0.94
CA PRO A 56 -0.51 -16.35 0.83
C PRO A 56 0.21 -15.44 -0.19
N GLY A 57 -0.39 -14.32 -0.64
CA GLY A 57 0.09 -13.60 -1.83
C GLY A 57 0.56 -12.16 -1.65
N GLY A 58 0.62 -11.65 -0.42
CA GLY A 58 1.20 -10.34 -0.14
C GLY A 58 2.70 -10.38 0.01
N LEU A 59 3.36 -9.33 -0.48
CA LEU A 59 4.82 -9.19 -0.50
C LEU A 59 5.30 -8.21 0.57
N TRP A 60 4.63 -7.06 0.64
CA TRP A 60 5.05 -5.94 1.47
C TRP A 60 3.87 -5.02 1.76
N ARG A 61 3.93 -4.30 2.89
CA ARG A 61 2.94 -3.28 3.25
C ARG A 61 3.60 -2.08 3.94
N ALA A 62 3.15 -0.87 3.63
CA ALA A 62 3.38 0.30 4.46
C ALA A 62 2.06 0.91 4.92
N ASP A 63 2.03 1.33 6.17
CA ASP A 63 0.91 2.01 6.81
C ASP A 63 1.37 3.41 7.20
N LEU A 64 0.96 4.39 6.38
CA LEU A 64 1.20 5.80 6.63
C LEU A 64 0.06 6.37 7.49
N PHE A 65 0.00 5.92 8.73
CA PHE A 65 -1.11 6.22 9.65
C PHE A 65 -0.78 7.35 10.65
N LEU A 66 -1.83 8.07 11.02
CA LEU A 66 -1.86 8.98 12.15
C LEU A 66 -2.73 8.39 13.25
N HIS A 67 -2.42 8.73 14.50
CA HIS A 67 -3.33 8.50 15.61
C HIS A 67 -4.54 9.42 15.47
N LEU A 68 -5.73 8.83 15.41
CA LEU A 68 -6.99 9.54 15.27
C LEU A 68 -7.39 10.24 16.58
N ASP A 69 -7.04 9.67 17.73
CA ASP A 69 -7.31 10.28 19.04
C ASP A 69 -6.22 11.26 19.49
N LYS A 70 -5.08 11.30 18.79
CA LYS A 70 -3.94 12.18 19.09
C LYS A 70 -3.46 12.87 17.82
N PRO A 71 -4.21 13.88 17.34
CA PRO A 71 -3.93 14.55 16.08
C PRO A 71 -2.46 15.03 16.00
N GLY A 72 -1.83 14.77 14.86
CA GLY A 72 -0.44 15.15 14.60
C GLY A 72 0.63 14.14 15.04
N LYS A 73 0.26 13.09 15.80
CA LYS A 73 1.19 12.00 16.12
C LYS A 73 1.08 10.87 15.07
N GLY A 74 2.16 10.62 14.33
CA GLY A 74 2.26 9.51 13.38
C GLY A 74 2.51 8.16 14.05
N CYS A 75 1.92 7.11 13.51
CA CYS A 75 2.20 5.70 13.83
C CYS A 75 2.67 4.94 12.57
N PHE A 76 3.46 5.65 11.76
CA PHE A 76 4.00 5.18 10.48
C PHE A 76 4.87 3.94 10.66
N HIS A 77 4.61 2.89 9.89
CA HIS A 77 5.40 1.67 9.90
C HIS A 77 5.27 0.93 8.57
N HIS A 78 6.14 -0.07 8.38
CA HIS A 78 5.98 -1.01 7.28
C HIS A 78 6.20 -2.45 7.74
N HIS A 79 5.83 -3.38 6.88
CA HIS A 79 5.91 -4.81 7.05
C HIS A 79 6.86 -5.33 5.96
N PRO A 80 8.13 -5.60 6.30
CA PRO A 80 9.15 -5.93 5.29
C PRO A 80 8.94 -7.30 4.66
N ASN A 81 8.32 -8.24 5.39
CA ASN A 81 8.10 -9.60 4.94
C ASN A 81 6.78 -10.10 5.52
N PHE A 82 5.98 -10.76 4.70
CA PHE A 82 4.77 -11.45 5.15
C PHE A 82 5.16 -12.87 5.57
N ALA A 83 4.60 -13.35 6.67
CA ALA A 83 4.94 -14.65 7.23
C ALA A 83 3.74 -15.21 8.01
N ALA A 84 3.64 -16.55 8.05
CA ALA A 84 2.70 -17.27 8.92
C ALA A 84 1.24 -16.76 8.82
N ASP A 85 0.73 -16.63 7.59
CA ASP A 85 -0.62 -16.17 7.28
C ASP A 85 -0.97 -14.71 7.66
N ASP A 86 0.02 -13.90 8.01
CA ASP A 86 -0.15 -12.49 8.35
C ASP A 86 0.93 -11.61 7.70
N VAL A 87 0.80 -10.30 7.90
CA VAL A 87 1.76 -9.29 7.43
C VAL A 87 3.07 -9.27 8.19
N GLY A 88 3.23 -10.11 9.22
CA GLY A 88 4.46 -10.19 10.00
C GLY A 88 4.74 -8.94 10.85
N ARG A 89 6.00 -8.73 11.22
CA ARG A 89 6.41 -7.69 12.17
C ARG A 89 6.21 -6.27 11.61
N ARG A 90 5.94 -5.32 12.51
CA ARG A 90 6.01 -3.88 12.22
C ARG A 90 7.46 -3.40 12.32
N ASP A 91 7.89 -2.63 11.34
CA ASP A 91 9.19 -1.95 11.30
C ASP A 91 8.97 -0.44 11.28
N PHE A 92 9.63 0.26 12.22
CA PHE A 92 9.48 1.69 12.46
C PHE A 92 10.77 2.41 12.01
N ASP A 93 11.00 2.44 10.71
CA ASP A 93 12.13 3.14 10.08
C ASP A 93 12.13 4.63 10.46
N GLU A 94 13.19 5.15 11.10
CA GLU A 94 13.26 6.57 11.49
C GLU A 94 13.00 7.53 10.33
N LYS A 95 13.32 7.13 9.09
CA LYS A 95 13.07 7.94 7.89
C LYS A 95 11.58 8.08 7.59
N ILE A 96 10.77 7.04 7.85
CA ILE A 96 9.31 7.11 7.67
C ILE A 96 8.69 8.10 8.66
N GLY A 97 9.27 8.21 9.86
CA GLY A 97 8.83 9.15 10.89
C GLY A 97 9.16 10.60 10.55
N ARG A 98 10.27 10.84 9.85
CA ARG A 98 10.73 12.19 9.48
C ARG A 98 9.99 12.77 8.28
N ASP A 99 9.83 11.97 7.23
CA ASP A 99 9.15 12.38 6.00
C ASP A 99 8.49 11.16 5.34
N PRO A 100 7.27 10.79 5.78
CA PRO A 100 6.59 9.59 5.29
C PRO A 100 6.31 9.65 3.78
N ARG A 101 6.11 10.86 3.23
CA ARG A 101 5.79 11.07 1.82
C ARG A 101 7.02 10.89 0.93
N ARG A 102 8.16 11.44 1.33
CA ARG A 102 9.42 11.19 0.63
C ARG A 102 9.85 9.74 0.77
N TRP A 103 9.71 9.17 1.97
CA TRP A 103 10.07 7.78 2.22
C TRP A 103 9.32 6.81 1.30
N ILE A 104 7.99 6.94 1.19
CA ILE A 104 7.22 6.02 0.31
C ILE A 104 7.55 6.22 -1.17
N GLU A 105 7.85 7.45 -1.59
CA GLU A 105 8.31 7.71 -2.96
C GLU A 105 9.64 7.04 -3.26
N GLU A 106 10.62 7.15 -2.37
CA GLU A 106 11.91 6.49 -2.55
C GLU A 106 11.75 4.96 -2.65
N ARG A 107 10.89 4.35 -1.82
CA ARG A 107 10.58 2.92 -1.88
C ARG A 107 9.89 2.52 -3.18
N LEU A 108 8.88 3.27 -3.62
CA LEU A 108 8.15 2.94 -4.85
C LEU A 108 8.98 3.25 -6.09
N ARG A 109 9.87 4.26 -6.07
CA ARG A 109 10.75 4.59 -7.20
C ARG A 109 11.75 3.48 -7.50
N ASP A 110 12.35 2.91 -6.45
CA ASP A 110 13.26 1.77 -6.55
C ASP A 110 12.54 0.45 -6.28
N LEU A 111 11.58 0.14 -7.15
CA LEU A 111 10.78 -1.08 -7.07
C LEU A 111 11.63 -2.36 -7.07
N PRO A 112 12.70 -2.50 -7.89
CA PRO A 112 13.58 -3.67 -7.84
C PRO A 112 14.22 -3.87 -6.46
N ALA A 113 14.77 -2.82 -5.84
CA ALA A 113 15.34 -2.94 -4.51
C ALA A 113 14.30 -3.28 -3.43
N LEU A 114 13.09 -2.71 -3.54
CA LEU A 114 11.98 -3.04 -2.64
C LEU A 114 11.58 -4.51 -2.74
N LEU A 115 11.40 -5.03 -3.96
CA LEU A 115 11.06 -6.43 -4.20
C LEU A 115 12.17 -7.38 -3.73
N ALA A 116 13.44 -7.02 -3.93
CA ALA A 116 14.57 -7.78 -3.40
C ALA A 116 14.54 -7.85 -1.87
N ALA A 117 14.24 -6.73 -1.19
CA ALA A 117 14.19 -6.68 0.26
C ALA A 117 13.04 -7.51 0.88
N CYS A 118 11.90 -7.62 0.18
CA CYS A 118 10.75 -8.38 0.66
C CYS A 118 10.67 -9.81 0.10
N GLY A 119 11.61 -10.22 -0.76
CA GLY A 119 11.66 -11.56 -1.36
C GLY A 119 10.71 -11.79 -2.54
N GLY A 120 10.24 -10.72 -3.19
CA GLY A 120 9.31 -10.75 -4.33
C GLY A 120 9.98 -10.55 -5.69
N THR A 121 11.22 -11.00 -5.88
CA THR A 121 11.94 -10.80 -7.15
C THR A 121 11.38 -11.64 -8.30
N ASP A 122 10.59 -12.67 -8.00
CA ASP A 122 9.96 -13.56 -8.98
C ASP A 122 8.94 -12.83 -9.89
N VAL A 123 8.34 -11.73 -9.42
CA VAL A 123 7.43 -10.94 -10.26
C VAL A 123 8.15 -9.91 -11.12
N LEU A 124 9.43 -9.60 -10.85
CA LEU A 124 10.14 -8.49 -11.46
C LEU A 124 10.26 -8.61 -12.98
N GLU A 125 10.48 -9.82 -13.50
CA GLU A 125 10.58 -10.08 -14.95
C GLU A 125 9.30 -9.74 -15.72
N SER A 126 8.16 -9.68 -15.03
CA SER A 126 6.87 -9.34 -15.64
C SER A 126 6.51 -7.86 -15.58
N VAL A 127 7.26 -7.05 -14.82
CA VAL A 127 6.96 -5.63 -14.57
C VAL A 127 7.64 -4.76 -15.63
N ASP A 128 6.87 -3.91 -16.29
CA ASP A 128 7.42 -2.81 -17.10
C ASP A 128 7.85 -1.67 -16.15
N LEU A 129 9.17 -1.55 -15.91
CA LEU A 129 9.71 -0.55 -14.99
C LEU A 129 9.55 0.90 -15.50
N ASP A 130 9.55 1.10 -16.82
CA ASP A 130 9.35 2.44 -17.40
C ASP A 130 7.89 2.88 -17.19
N GLU A 131 6.92 1.98 -17.40
CA GLU A 131 5.51 2.24 -17.10
C GLU A 131 5.29 2.45 -15.60
N HIS A 132 5.97 1.68 -14.76
CA HIS A 132 5.93 1.88 -13.31
C HIS A 132 6.42 3.28 -12.92
N HIS A 133 7.52 3.76 -13.50
CA HIS A 133 8.01 5.13 -13.26
C HIS A 133 7.06 6.20 -13.79
N ARG A 134 6.40 5.97 -14.94
CA ARG A 134 5.35 6.87 -15.46
C ARG A 134 4.12 6.92 -14.56
N ALA A 135 3.75 5.78 -13.94
CA ALA A 135 2.60 5.67 -13.06
C ALA A 135 2.87 6.16 -11.62
N LEU A 136 4.14 6.28 -11.21
CA LEU A 136 4.52 6.69 -9.86
C LEU A 136 3.83 7.98 -9.38
N PRO A 137 3.75 9.09 -10.14
CA PRO A 137 3.02 10.29 -9.71
C PRO A 137 1.54 10.03 -9.40
N LEU A 138 0.88 9.12 -10.13
CA LEU A 138 -0.51 8.74 -9.88
C LEU A 138 -0.65 7.91 -8.59
N MET A 139 0.31 7.02 -8.31
CA MET A 139 0.36 6.27 -7.05
C MET A 139 0.53 7.22 -5.86
N LEU A 140 1.44 8.20 -5.98
CA LEU A 140 1.68 9.20 -4.93
C LEU A 140 0.45 10.08 -4.71
N THR A 141 -0.24 10.48 -5.79
CA THR A 141 -1.53 11.17 -5.70
C THR A 141 -2.57 10.31 -4.97
N ALA A 142 -2.68 9.01 -5.27
CA ALA A 142 -3.61 8.11 -4.59
C ALA A 142 -3.31 7.99 -3.09
N ILE A 143 -2.03 7.98 -2.70
CA ILE A 143 -1.58 7.97 -1.30
C ILE A 143 -2.00 9.29 -0.62
N GLU A 144 -1.71 10.43 -1.25
CA GLU A 144 -2.07 11.77 -0.75
C GLU A 144 -3.59 11.90 -0.56
N GLN A 145 -4.38 11.40 -1.51
CA GLN A 145 -5.85 11.35 -1.39
C GLN A 145 -6.33 10.49 -0.22
N CYS A 146 -5.61 9.41 0.12
CA CYS A 146 -5.94 8.60 1.29
C CYS A 146 -5.56 9.34 2.59
N MET A 147 -4.40 9.98 2.65
CA MET A 147 -3.99 10.77 3.82
C MET A 147 -4.90 12.00 4.04
N ALA A 148 -5.34 12.66 2.97
CA ALA A 148 -6.24 13.82 3.03
C ALA A 148 -7.65 13.48 3.56
N ARG A 149 -8.03 12.19 3.62
CA ARG A 149 -9.29 11.77 4.26
C ARG A 149 -9.24 11.88 5.78
N LEU A 150 -8.05 11.86 6.38
CA LEU A 150 -7.90 11.87 7.83
C LEU A 150 -8.50 13.12 8.48
N PRO A 151 -8.20 14.37 8.04
CA PRO A 151 -8.84 15.56 8.60
C PRO A 151 -10.37 15.50 8.55
N ALA A 152 -10.94 15.02 7.44
CA ALA A 152 -12.39 14.92 7.28
C ALA A 152 -13.01 13.87 8.21
N GLU A 153 -12.33 12.74 8.43
CA GLU A 153 -12.79 11.73 9.37
C GLU A 153 -12.67 12.19 10.82
N LEU A 154 -11.57 12.84 11.18
CA LEU A 154 -11.38 13.44 12.49
C LEU A 154 -12.48 14.47 12.80
N ALA A 155 -12.80 15.35 11.84
CA ALA A 155 -13.88 16.31 11.98
C ALA A 155 -15.23 15.63 12.21
N ARG A 156 -15.57 14.61 11.40
CA ARG A 156 -16.80 13.81 11.57
C ARG A 156 -16.92 13.18 12.96
N ARG A 157 -15.81 12.63 13.48
CA ARG A 157 -15.78 12.01 14.81
C ARG A 157 -15.96 13.04 15.92
N TYR A 158 -15.28 14.18 15.83
CA TYR A 158 -15.42 15.28 16.79
C TYR A 158 -16.87 15.76 16.89
N GLU A 159 -17.53 15.95 15.73
CA GLU A 159 -18.96 16.31 15.65
C GLU A 159 -19.86 15.23 16.27
N ALA A 160 -19.62 13.94 15.96
CA ALA A 160 -20.40 12.83 16.51
C ALA A 160 -20.25 12.65 18.03
N THR A 161 -19.09 13.00 18.59
CA THR A 161 -18.85 12.94 20.04
C THR A 161 -19.29 14.19 20.81
N GLY A 162 -19.87 15.18 20.13
CA GLY A 162 -20.47 16.35 20.77
C GLY A 162 -19.49 17.39 21.30
N GLY A 163 -18.30 17.51 20.69
CA GLY A 163 -17.34 18.59 20.91
C GLY A 163 -17.18 19.03 22.36
N LYS A 164 -16.58 18.19 23.21
CA LYS A 164 -16.10 18.58 24.53
C LYS A 164 -14.59 18.54 24.57
#